data_AF-A0AAW3V6R1-F1
#
_entry.id   AF-A0AAW3V6R1-F1
#
_cell.length_a   1.000
_cell.length_b   1.000
_cell.length_c   1.000
_cell.angle_alpha   90.00
_cell.angle_beta   90.00
_cell.angle_gamma   90.00
#
_symmetry.space_group_name_H-M   'P 1'
#
loop_
_entity.id
_entity.type
_entity.pdbx_description
1 polymer ?
#
loop_
_entity_poly.entity_id
_entity_poly.type
_entity_poly.pdbx_seq_one_letter_code
_entity_poly.pdbx_strand_id
1 'polypeptide(L)'
;MATVHRGFDGVRIEGTQYSVWVHPLSEWREPGDATLSIGVDAKSPAWDDWARLTHDVPHYFAASDVDLATTAAGDELRCLRASSADTPAYRPGFVLTLEPGMRVFLETELPRVEQVTHVAATLRAAVEPHLGRTLAQYASTTVQPHERSALVAVASRVVLLGNSPAEAIAYAVLLHDHRWAFSDAWDDPQYAELGAALRRPEVLALLAESATASASHAV
;
A
#
# COMPACT_ATOMS: atom_id res chain seq x y z
N MET A 1 24.80 1.08 1.65
CA MET A 1 24.08 -0.17 2.01
C MET A 1 22.62 0.20 2.07
N ALA A 2 21.77 -0.48 1.31
CA ALA A 2 20.36 -0.15 1.30
C ALA A 2 19.65 -0.58 2.60
N THR A 3 18.64 0.16 3.03
CA THR A 3 17.79 -0.16 4.17
C THR A 3 16.32 -0.10 3.78
N VAL A 4 15.49 -0.90 4.45
CA VAL A 4 14.03 -0.88 4.28
C VAL A 4 13.37 -0.34 5.54
N HIS A 5 12.51 0.66 5.37
CA HIS A 5 11.70 1.25 6.42
C HIS A 5 10.24 0.96 6.09
N ARG A 6 9.50 0.36 7.04
CA ARG A 6 8.06 0.13 6.89
C ARG A 6 7.33 1.29 7.56
N GLY A 7 6.42 1.93 6.85
CA GLY A 7 5.72 3.12 7.34
C GLY A 7 4.68 3.64 6.36
N PHE A 8 3.66 4.34 6.86
CA PHE A 8 2.54 4.87 6.07
C PHE A 8 1.92 3.81 5.15
N ASP A 9 1.65 2.62 5.71
CA ASP A 9 1.03 1.47 5.04
C ASP A 9 1.80 0.85 3.86
N GLY A 10 3.01 1.34 3.59
CA GLY A 10 3.90 0.84 2.55
C GLY A 10 5.33 0.65 3.04
N VAL A 11 6.27 0.73 2.09
CA VAL A 11 7.70 0.63 2.36
C VAL A 11 8.47 1.77 1.71
N ARG A 12 9.57 2.16 2.36
CA ARG A 12 10.59 3.05 1.82
C ARG A 12 11.91 2.31 1.79
N ILE A 13 12.51 2.20 0.62
CA ILE A 13 13.79 1.53 0.40
C ILE A 13 14.82 2.61 0.10
N GLU A 14 15.70 2.84 1.07
CA GLU A 14 16.69 3.92 1.03
C GLU A 14 18.06 3.38 0.64
N GLY A 15 18.62 3.95 -0.42
CA GLY A 15 20.03 3.92 -0.74
C GLY A 15 20.77 5.13 -0.17
N THR A 16 21.96 5.40 -0.69
CA THR A 16 22.81 6.52 -0.31
C THR A 16 22.30 7.84 -0.89
N GLN A 17 21.87 7.80 -2.14
CA GLN A 17 21.45 8.96 -2.92
C GLN A 17 19.99 8.88 -3.35
N TYR A 18 19.41 7.69 -3.46
CA TYR A 18 18.02 7.50 -3.87
C TYR A 18 17.20 6.77 -2.83
N SER A 19 15.93 7.13 -2.72
CA SER A 19 14.94 6.45 -1.89
C SER A 19 13.70 6.17 -2.72
N VAL A 20 13.24 4.92 -2.74
CA VAL A 20 12.00 4.53 -3.42
C VAL A 20 10.91 4.30 -2.37
N TRP A 21 9.77 4.99 -2.51
CA TRP A 21 8.55 4.59 -1.79
C TRP A 21 7.67 3.71 -2.65
N VAL A 22 7.07 2.72 -2.01
CA VAL A 22 6.05 1.87 -2.59
C VAL A 22 4.88 1.84 -1.61
N HIS A 23 3.74 2.39 -2.01
CA HIS A 23 2.52 2.43 -1.21
C HIS A 23 1.39 1.66 -1.90
N PRO A 24 0.52 1.00 -1.12
CA PRO A 24 -0.71 0.41 -1.64
C PRO A 24 -1.71 1.50 -2.04
N LEU A 25 -2.72 1.14 -2.82
CA LEU A 25 -3.82 2.01 -3.21
C LEU A 25 -5.12 1.58 -2.54
N SER A 26 -5.86 2.55 -2.03
CA SER A 26 -7.16 2.32 -1.36
C SER A 26 -8.35 2.27 -2.33
N GLU A 27 -8.11 2.54 -3.61
CA GLU A 27 -9.17 2.75 -4.61
C GLU A 27 -9.34 1.62 -5.62
N TRP A 28 -8.48 0.59 -5.59
CA TRP A 28 -8.52 -0.52 -6.54
C TRP A 28 -9.91 -1.19 -6.61
N ARG A 29 -10.36 -1.51 -7.82
CA ARG A 29 -11.69 -2.10 -8.05
C ARG A 29 -11.63 -3.37 -8.88
N GLU A 30 -10.84 -3.37 -9.95
CA GLU A 30 -10.82 -4.46 -10.91
C GLU A 30 -9.41 -4.77 -11.47
N PRO A 31 -9.21 -5.97 -12.04
CA PRO A 31 -7.94 -6.31 -12.68
C PRO A 31 -7.57 -5.30 -13.78
N GLY A 32 -6.34 -4.81 -13.74
CA GLY A 32 -5.85 -3.77 -14.66
C GLY A 32 -5.85 -2.36 -14.06
N ASP A 33 -6.58 -2.13 -12.96
CA ASP A 33 -6.41 -0.93 -12.16
C ASP A 33 -5.01 -0.89 -11.55
N ALA A 34 -4.52 0.32 -11.28
CA ALA A 34 -3.29 0.48 -10.53
C ALA A 34 -3.42 -0.13 -9.12
N THR A 35 -2.37 -0.81 -8.68
CA THR A 35 -2.28 -1.42 -7.35
C THR A 35 -1.21 -0.75 -6.48
N LEU A 36 -0.29 0.00 -7.10
CA LEU A 36 0.88 0.58 -6.45
C LEU A 36 1.00 2.08 -6.73
N SER A 37 1.36 2.85 -5.71
CA SER A 37 1.90 4.20 -5.85
C SER A 37 3.41 4.14 -5.60
N ILE A 38 4.20 4.47 -6.62
CA ILE A 38 5.67 4.42 -6.53
C ILE A 38 6.25 5.79 -6.82
N GLY A 39 7.27 6.20 -6.08
CA GLY A 39 8.03 7.38 -6.42
C GLY A 39 9.40 7.40 -5.77
N VAL A 40 10.15 8.45 -6.09
CA VAL A 40 11.59 8.52 -5.86
C VAL A 40 11.96 9.86 -5.23
N ASP A 41 12.65 9.81 -4.10
CA ASP A 41 13.37 10.95 -3.53
C ASP A 41 14.84 10.77 -3.91
N ALA A 42 15.53 11.90 -4.08
CA ALA A 42 16.96 11.93 -4.20
C ALA A 42 17.58 12.81 -3.11
N LYS A 43 18.84 12.52 -2.79
CA LYS A 43 19.67 13.30 -1.89
C LYS A 43 20.85 13.86 -2.66
N SER A 44 21.11 15.14 -2.45
CA SER A 44 22.26 15.84 -3.03
C SER A 44 23.01 16.57 -1.92
N PRO A 45 24.35 16.64 -1.97
CA PRO A 45 25.13 17.49 -1.06
C PRO A 45 24.77 18.98 -1.14
N ALA A 46 24.11 19.40 -2.22
CA ALA A 46 23.65 20.78 -2.41
C ALA A 46 22.29 21.07 -1.76
N TRP A 47 21.64 20.07 -1.15
CA TRP A 47 20.32 20.20 -0.52
C TRP A 47 20.41 19.87 0.96
N ASP A 48 19.58 20.54 1.77
CA ASP A 48 19.53 20.31 3.21
C ASP A 48 18.85 18.96 3.55
N ASP A 49 17.99 18.46 2.67
CA ASP A 49 17.24 17.22 2.85
C ASP A 49 16.95 16.51 1.51
N TRP A 50 16.28 15.36 1.59
CA TRP A 50 15.72 14.63 0.45
C TRP A 50 14.78 15.52 -0.37
N ALA A 51 14.96 15.49 -1.69
CA ALA A 51 14.06 16.14 -2.64
C ALA A 51 13.27 15.10 -3.40
N ARG A 52 11.94 15.26 -3.41
CA ARG A 52 11.02 14.39 -4.14
C ARG A 52 11.15 14.66 -5.65
N LEU A 53 11.70 13.69 -6.38
CA LEU A 53 11.86 13.78 -7.83
C LEU A 53 10.55 13.59 -8.57
N THR A 54 9.59 12.89 -7.96
CA THR A 54 8.29 12.58 -8.55
C THR A 54 7.17 13.42 -7.92
N HIS A 55 7.43 14.70 -7.61
CA HIS A 55 6.50 15.55 -6.84
C HIS A 55 5.26 15.96 -7.65
N ASP A 56 5.39 16.11 -8.96
CA ASP A 56 4.40 16.87 -9.73
C ASP A 56 3.11 16.07 -10.02
N VAL A 57 3.17 14.73 -10.01
CA VAL A 57 2.01 13.85 -10.25
C VAL A 57 2.14 12.55 -9.45
N PRO A 58 1.09 12.07 -8.76
CA PRO A 58 1.08 10.73 -8.18
C PRO A 58 1.26 9.67 -9.27
N HIS A 59 2.33 8.87 -9.17
CA HIS A 59 2.57 7.81 -10.13
C HIS A 59 1.98 6.49 -9.64
N TYR A 60 0.79 6.20 -10.17
CA TYR A 60 0.09 4.94 -9.95
C TYR A 60 0.39 3.94 -11.07
N PHE A 61 0.68 2.71 -10.70
CA PHE A 61 1.07 1.63 -11.60
C PHE A 61 0.27 0.37 -11.28
N ALA A 62 -0.16 -0.34 -12.31
CA ALA A 62 -0.47 -1.76 -12.15
C ALA A 62 0.85 -2.52 -11.96
N ALA A 63 0.85 -3.68 -11.30
CA ALA A 63 2.10 -4.45 -11.18
C ALA A 63 2.72 -4.82 -12.53
N SER A 64 1.92 -5.00 -13.57
CA SER A 64 2.41 -5.23 -14.93
C SER A 64 3.15 -4.05 -15.56
N ASP A 65 3.05 -2.85 -14.98
CA ASP A 65 3.78 -1.65 -15.41
C ASP A 65 5.13 -1.50 -14.69
N VAL A 66 5.44 -2.38 -13.72
CA VAL A 66 6.63 -2.32 -12.88
C VAL A 66 7.55 -3.50 -13.19
N ASP A 67 8.79 -3.22 -13.56
CA ASP A 67 9.80 -4.21 -13.91
C ASP A 67 11.13 -3.94 -13.18
N LEU A 68 11.81 -5.02 -12.80
CA LEU A 68 13.15 -4.99 -12.20
C LEU A 68 14.14 -5.64 -13.18
N ALA A 69 14.79 -4.80 -13.98
CA ALA A 69 15.70 -5.24 -15.03
C ALA A 69 17.16 -5.24 -14.55
N THR A 70 17.94 -6.25 -14.95
CA THR A 70 19.40 -6.19 -14.84
C THR A 70 19.97 -5.76 -16.19
N THR A 71 20.77 -4.70 -16.18
CA THR A 71 21.44 -4.18 -17.38
C THR A 71 22.96 -4.24 -17.23
N ALA A 72 23.69 -3.94 -18.31
CA ALA A 72 25.15 -3.81 -18.24
C ALA A 72 25.61 -2.65 -17.32
N ALA A 73 24.76 -1.65 -17.08
CA ALA A 73 25.06 -0.50 -16.22
C ALA A 73 24.66 -0.71 -14.75
N GLY A 74 23.98 -1.82 -14.43
CA GLY A 74 23.44 -2.11 -13.11
C GLY A 74 21.97 -2.52 -13.15
N ASP A 75 21.39 -2.70 -11.96
CA ASP A 75 19.98 -2.99 -11.81
C ASP A 75 19.13 -1.73 -12.00
N GLU A 76 17.94 -1.88 -12.57
CA GLU A 76 17.00 -0.79 -12.84
C GLU A 76 15.61 -1.12 -12.30
N LEU A 77 14.97 -0.13 -11.68
CA LEU A 77 13.53 -0.11 -11.49
C LEU A 77 12.90 0.66 -12.65
N ARG A 78 12.00 -0.01 -13.37
CA ARG A 78 11.27 0.56 -14.50
C ARG A 78 9.80 0.62 -14.14
N CYS A 79 9.26 1.82 -13.99
CA CYS A 79 7.84 2.03 -13.72
C CYS A 79 7.25 2.76 -14.92
N LEU A 80 6.67 2.03 -15.87
CA LEU A 80 6.29 2.52 -17.20
C LEU A 80 4.85 2.09 -17.54
N ARG A 81 3.91 3.03 -17.43
CA ARG A 81 2.47 2.78 -17.60
C ARG A 81 2.10 2.54 -19.05
N ALA A 82 1.29 1.53 -19.34
CA ALA A 82 0.58 1.44 -20.62
C ALA A 82 -0.56 2.48 -20.67
N SER A 83 -0.36 3.60 -21.38
CA SER A 83 -1.32 4.71 -21.39
C SER A 83 -2.44 4.58 -22.44
N SER A 84 -2.24 3.78 -23.49
CA SER A 84 -3.24 3.50 -24.53
C SER A 84 -2.95 2.17 -25.23
N ALA A 85 -4.01 1.40 -25.49
CA ALA A 85 -3.94 0.14 -26.23
C ALA A 85 -3.48 0.34 -27.69
N ASP A 86 -3.78 1.51 -28.27
CA ASP A 86 -3.45 1.82 -29.66
C ASP A 86 -2.00 2.30 -29.85
N THR A 87 -1.32 2.68 -28.77
CA THR A 87 0.09 3.12 -28.79
C THR A 87 0.91 2.42 -27.70
N PRO A 88 1.02 1.08 -27.74
CA PRO A 88 1.63 0.30 -26.64
C PRO A 88 3.14 0.55 -26.44
N ALA A 89 3.79 1.17 -27.43
CA ALA A 89 5.20 1.55 -27.39
C ALA A 89 5.47 2.84 -26.60
N TYR A 90 4.47 3.72 -26.44
CA TYR A 90 4.62 4.93 -25.64
C TYR A 90 4.16 4.66 -24.20
N ARG A 91 5.10 4.69 -23.26
CA ARG A 91 4.83 4.40 -21.85
C ARG A 91 5.38 5.50 -20.94
N PRO A 92 4.53 6.40 -20.41
CA PRO A 92 4.97 7.41 -19.47
C PRO A 92 5.35 6.80 -18.12
N GLY A 93 6.32 7.39 -17.44
CA GLY A 93 6.81 6.91 -16.16
C GLY A 93 8.26 7.29 -15.93
N PHE A 94 9.01 6.43 -15.26
CA PHE A 94 10.44 6.65 -15.00
C PHE A 94 11.23 5.35 -15.00
N VAL A 95 12.54 5.51 -15.17
CA VAL A 95 13.53 4.46 -14.95
C VAL A 95 14.54 4.99 -13.93
N LEU A 96 14.84 4.19 -12.92
CA LEU A 96 15.82 4.49 -11.88
C LEU A 96 16.89 3.40 -11.87
N THR A 97 18.15 3.77 -12.06
CA THR A 97 19.28 2.88 -11.75
C THR A 97 19.36 2.69 -10.23
N LEU A 98 19.28 1.44 -9.80
CA LEU A 98 19.23 1.05 -8.39
C LEU A 98 20.63 1.01 -7.79
N GLU A 99 20.74 1.46 -6.55
CA GLU A 99 21.97 1.29 -5.77
C GLU A 99 22.11 -0.14 -5.25
N PRO A 100 23.35 -0.58 -4.95
CA PRO A 100 23.60 -1.94 -4.46
C PRO A 100 22.71 -2.34 -3.27
N GLY A 101 22.01 -3.45 -3.42
CA GLY A 101 21.10 -4.02 -2.42
C GLY A 101 19.65 -3.56 -2.52
N MET A 102 19.33 -2.47 -3.22
CA MET A 102 17.95 -2.00 -3.35
C MET A 102 17.06 -3.00 -4.10
N ARG A 103 17.60 -3.66 -5.13
CA ARG A 103 16.88 -4.66 -5.93
C ARG A 103 16.27 -5.76 -5.07
N VAL A 104 17.06 -6.36 -4.17
CA VAL A 104 16.62 -7.48 -3.32
C VAL A 104 15.42 -7.06 -2.45
N PHE A 105 15.45 -5.85 -1.90
CA PHE A 105 14.32 -5.31 -1.13
C PHE A 105 13.11 -5.05 -2.03
N LEU A 106 13.29 -4.53 -3.24
CA LEU A 106 12.18 -4.30 -4.17
C LEU A 106 11.54 -5.62 -4.63
N GLU A 107 12.34 -6.64 -4.95
CA GLU A 107 11.85 -7.99 -5.29
C GLU A 107 11.01 -8.59 -4.17
N THR A 108 11.41 -8.34 -2.91
CA THR A 108 10.70 -8.85 -1.73
C THR A 108 9.43 -8.05 -1.42
N GLU A 109 9.50 -6.72 -1.48
CA GLU A 109 8.46 -5.86 -0.92
C GLU A 109 7.41 -5.44 -1.96
N LEU A 110 7.72 -5.37 -3.27
CA LEU A 110 6.72 -5.00 -4.30
C LEU A 110 5.50 -5.94 -4.29
N PRO A 111 5.64 -7.29 -4.33
CA PRO A 111 4.49 -8.18 -4.30
C PRO A 111 3.70 -8.08 -3.00
N ARG A 112 4.38 -7.83 -1.88
CA ARG A 112 3.75 -7.70 -0.57
C ARG A 112 2.93 -6.42 -0.46
N VAL A 113 3.43 -5.31 -0.98
CA VAL A 113 2.66 -4.05 -1.00
C VAL A 113 1.48 -4.15 -1.98
N GLU A 114 1.63 -4.83 -3.11
CA GLU A 114 0.49 -5.13 -3.99
C GLU A 114 -0.56 -5.98 -3.28
N GLN A 115 -0.14 -7.00 -2.54
CA GLN A 115 -1.04 -7.84 -1.74
C GLN A 115 -1.83 -7.00 -0.72
N VAL A 116 -1.24 -5.96 -0.12
CA VAL A 116 -1.96 -5.04 0.77
C VAL A 116 -3.15 -4.38 0.05
N THR A 117 -2.98 -3.92 -1.19
CA THR A 117 -4.07 -3.36 -2.00
C THR A 117 -5.20 -4.35 -2.20
N HIS A 118 -4.87 -5.60 -2.56
CA HIS A 118 -5.89 -6.64 -2.77
C HIS A 118 -6.60 -7.06 -1.48
N VAL A 119 -5.86 -7.21 -0.38
CA VAL A 119 -6.45 -7.51 0.94
C VAL A 119 -7.36 -6.36 1.37
N ALA A 120 -6.94 -5.11 1.24
CA ALA A 120 -7.78 -3.96 1.58
C ALA A 120 -9.07 -3.89 0.75
N ALA A 121 -9.00 -4.18 -0.55
CA ALA A 121 -10.18 -4.25 -1.41
C ALA A 121 -11.13 -5.40 -1.02
N THR A 122 -10.57 -6.54 -0.63
CA THR A 122 -11.35 -7.70 -0.16
C THR A 122 -12.02 -7.40 1.18
N LEU A 123 -11.30 -6.74 2.09
CA LEU A 123 -11.87 -6.25 3.36
C LEU A 123 -12.99 -5.27 3.10
N ARG A 124 -12.82 -4.32 2.18
CA ARG A 124 -13.88 -3.37 1.78
C ARG A 124 -15.15 -4.11 1.38
N ALA A 125 -15.03 -5.09 0.48
CA ALA A 125 -16.18 -5.89 0.03
C ALA A 125 -16.84 -6.68 1.17
N ALA A 126 -16.05 -7.13 2.15
CA ALA A 126 -16.56 -7.87 3.30
C ALA A 126 -17.22 -6.96 4.35
N VAL A 127 -16.71 -5.75 4.59
CA VAL A 127 -17.27 -4.84 5.62
C VAL A 127 -18.49 -4.07 5.13
N GLU A 128 -18.56 -3.70 3.85
CA GLU A 128 -19.62 -2.87 3.26
C GLU A 128 -21.05 -3.32 3.64
N PRO A 129 -21.42 -4.62 3.55
CA PRO A 129 -22.74 -5.10 3.93
C PRO A 129 -23.11 -4.88 5.40
N HIS A 130 -22.11 -4.71 6.28
CA HIS A 130 -22.31 -4.58 7.72
C HIS A 130 -22.36 -3.13 8.20
N LEU A 131 -22.01 -2.16 7.33
CA LEU A 131 -21.93 -0.77 7.72
C LEU A 131 -23.29 -0.11 7.98
N GLY A 132 -24.42 -0.79 7.73
CA GLY A 132 -25.77 -0.31 8.04
C GLY A 132 -26.17 1.00 7.33
N ARG A 133 -25.29 1.53 6.48
CA ARG A 133 -25.41 2.80 5.77
C ARG A 133 -26.04 2.58 4.41
N THR A 134 -26.91 3.51 4.02
CA THR A 134 -27.42 3.56 2.64
C THR A 134 -26.40 4.26 1.74
N LEU A 135 -26.23 3.76 0.52
CA LEU A 135 -25.43 4.44 -0.49
C LEU A 135 -25.98 5.85 -0.75
N ALA A 136 -25.12 6.86 -0.65
CA ALA A 136 -25.48 8.20 -1.06
C ALA A 136 -25.71 8.24 -2.58
N GLN A 137 -26.54 9.19 -3.04
CA GLN A 137 -26.72 9.42 -4.47
C GLN A 137 -25.36 9.70 -5.12
N TYR A 138 -25.01 8.94 -6.16
CA TYR A 138 -23.71 8.97 -6.87
C TYR A 138 -22.50 8.37 -6.12
N ALA A 139 -22.67 7.85 -4.91
CA ALA A 139 -21.61 7.09 -4.25
C ALA A 139 -21.54 5.66 -4.80
N SER A 140 -20.33 5.20 -5.13
CA SER A 140 -20.11 3.82 -5.55
C SER A 140 -19.84 2.86 -4.39
N THR A 141 -19.75 3.35 -3.14
CA THR A 141 -19.49 2.59 -1.92
C THR A 141 -20.06 3.31 -0.70
N THR A 142 -20.39 2.57 0.37
CA THR A 142 -20.78 3.11 1.68
C THR A 142 -19.58 3.43 2.58
N VAL A 143 -18.41 2.89 2.24
CA VAL A 143 -17.15 3.11 2.95
C VAL A 143 -16.61 4.50 2.60
N GLN A 144 -16.36 5.30 3.62
CA GLN A 144 -15.89 6.68 3.47
C GLN A 144 -14.38 6.72 3.17
N PRO A 145 -13.84 7.83 2.63
CA PRO A 145 -12.42 7.94 2.30
C PRO A 145 -11.47 7.60 3.45
N HIS A 146 -11.74 8.07 4.67
CA HIS A 146 -10.90 7.78 5.84
C HIS A 146 -10.98 6.31 6.28
N GLU A 147 -12.14 5.68 6.11
CA GLU A 147 -12.34 4.26 6.36
C GLU A 147 -11.60 3.39 5.34
N ARG A 148 -11.54 3.81 4.06
CA ARG A 148 -10.72 3.13 3.05
C ARG A 148 -9.24 3.17 3.43
N SER A 149 -8.74 4.32 3.92
CA SER A 149 -7.38 4.41 4.46
C SER A 149 -7.19 3.50 5.67
N ALA A 150 -8.17 3.42 6.58
CA ALA A 150 -8.11 2.51 7.73
C ALA A 150 -8.06 1.03 7.30
N LEU A 151 -8.81 0.62 6.27
CA LEU A 151 -8.77 -0.74 5.72
C LEU A 151 -7.39 -1.07 5.14
N VAL A 152 -6.78 -0.12 4.43
CA VAL A 152 -5.41 -0.25 3.95
C VAL A 152 -4.42 -0.40 5.11
N ALA A 153 -4.60 0.37 6.19
CA ALA A 153 -3.75 0.27 7.37
C ALA A 153 -3.89 -1.06 8.12
N VAL A 154 -5.11 -1.61 8.21
CA VAL A 154 -5.31 -2.97 8.74
C VAL A 154 -4.59 -3.99 7.87
N ALA A 155 -4.79 -3.94 6.55
CA ALA A 155 -4.17 -4.86 5.60
C ALA A 155 -2.63 -4.77 5.62
N SER A 156 -2.07 -3.55 5.69
CA SER A 156 -0.62 -3.31 5.73
C SER A 156 0.02 -3.96 6.96
N ARG A 157 -0.65 -3.89 8.12
CA ARG A 157 -0.17 -4.50 9.36
C ARG A 157 -0.17 -6.01 9.31
N VAL A 158 -1.19 -6.62 8.70
CA VAL A 158 -1.23 -8.07 8.51
C VAL A 158 -0.12 -8.51 7.55
N VAL A 159 -0.06 -7.91 6.37
CA VAL A 159 0.81 -8.39 5.28
C VAL A 159 2.28 -8.00 5.49
N LEU A 160 2.54 -6.74 5.87
CA LEU A 160 3.90 -6.20 5.98
C LEU A 160 4.52 -6.45 7.35
N LEU A 161 3.73 -6.39 8.43
CA LEU A 161 4.23 -6.52 9.81
C LEU A 161 3.97 -7.91 10.44
N GLY A 162 3.12 -8.73 9.83
CA GLY A 162 2.80 -10.06 10.36
C GLY A 162 1.96 -10.02 11.65
N ASN A 163 1.25 -8.91 11.88
CA ASN A 163 0.39 -8.77 13.05
C ASN A 163 -0.79 -9.75 12.97
N SER A 164 -1.26 -10.19 14.15
CA SER A 164 -2.55 -10.89 14.22
C SER A 164 -3.70 -9.96 13.76
N PRO A 165 -4.85 -10.49 13.32
CA PRO A 165 -6.00 -9.68 12.95
C PRO A 165 -6.41 -8.66 14.03
N ALA A 166 -6.39 -9.07 15.31
CA ALA A 166 -6.72 -8.19 16.43
C ALA A 166 -5.73 -7.04 16.59
N GLU A 167 -4.42 -7.31 16.55
CA GLU A 167 -3.38 -6.28 16.63
C GLU A 167 -3.39 -5.36 15.41
N ALA A 168 -3.66 -5.90 14.22
CA ALA A 168 -3.76 -5.12 13.00
C ALA A 168 -4.89 -4.09 13.09
N ILE A 169 -6.06 -4.49 13.60
CA ILE A 169 -7.20 -3.59 13.84
C ILE A 169 -6.85 -2.57 14.93
N ALA A 170 -6.38 -3.01 16.10
CA ALA A 170 -6.11 -2.14 17.24
C ALA A 170 -5.12 -1.02 16.94
N TYR A 171 -4.13 -1.28 16.07
CA TYR A 171 -3.09 -0.32 15.73
C TYR A 171 -3.27 0.35 14.36
N ALA A 172 -4.40 0.16 13.67
CA ALA A 172 -4.57 0.65 12.30
C ALA A 172 -4.53 2.19 12.19
N VAL A 173 -5.21 2.91 13.08
CA VAL A 173 -5.39 4.37 12.96
C VAL A 173 -5.01 5.07 14.26
N LEU A 174 -3.93 5.87 14.22
CA LEU A 174 -3.55 6.77 15.29
C LEU A 174 -4.17 8.14 15.04
N LEU A 175 -5.00 8.60 15.97
CA LEU A 175 -5.65 9.90 15.92
C LEU A 175 -4.67 11.03 16.30
N HIS A 176 -5.01 12.27 15.96
CA HIS A 176 -4.20 13.44 16.26
C HIS A 176 -3.96 13.68 17.76
N ASP A 177 -4.83 13.14 18.63
CA ASP A 177 -4.69 13.21 20.09
C ASP A 177 -3.90 12.02 20.67
N HIS A 178 -3.20 11.27 19.81
CA HIS A 178 -2.38 10.10 20.16
C HIS A 178 -3.16 8.89 20.70
N ARG A 179 -4.47 8.84 20.53
CA ARG A 179 -5.27 7.65 20.82
C ARG A 179 -5.46 6.78 19.58
N TRP A 180 -5.56 5.47 19.77
CA TRP A 180 -5.92 4.54 18.70
C TRP A 180 -7.43 4.58 18.47
N ALA A 181 -7.84 4.63 17.20
CA ALA A 181 -9.25 4.72 16.83
C ALA A 181 -10.04 3.45 17.14
N PHE A 182 -9.37 2.30 17.20
CA PHE A 182 -9.97 1.01 17.50
C PHE A 182 -9.43 0.48 18.84
N SER A 183 -10.30 0.10 19.75
CA SER A 183 -9.89 -0.57 20.99
C SER A 183 -10.97 -1.50 21.54
N ASP A 184 -10.61 -2.38 22.48
CA ASP A 184 -11.58 -3.28 23.10
C ASP A 184 -12.60 -2.55 23.97
N ALA A 185 -12.22 -1.40 24.53
CA ALA A 185 -13.06 -0.62 25.44
C ALA A 185 -13.96 0.38 24.68
N TRP A 186 -13.48 0.91 23.56
CA TRP A 186 -14.13 2.00 22.83
C TRP A 186 -13.52 2.20 21.45
N ASP A 187 -14.37 2.30 20.44
CA ASP A 187 -13.98 2.79 19.12
C ASP A 187 -14.34 4.27 18.99
N ASP A 188 -13.48 5.02 18.29
CA ASP A 188 -13.76 6.42 17.99
C ASP A 188 -15.05 6.56 17.16
N PRO A 189 -15.95 7.53 17.45
CA PRO A 189 -17.26 7.62 16.82
C PRO A 189 -17.21 7.65 15.30
N GLN A 190 -16.16 8.22 14.70
CA GLN A 190 -16.01 8.26 13.24
C GLN A 190 -15.63 6.91 12.61
N TYR A 191 -15.22 5.95 13.43
CA TYR A 191 -14.78 4.61 13.05
C TYR A 191 -15.61 3.48 13.70
N ALA A 192 -16.55 3.79 14.60
CA ALA A 192 -17.25 2.80 15.41
C ALA A 192 -17.98 1.72 14.58
N GLU A 193 -18.67 2.12 13.51
CA GLU A 193 -19.34 1.16 12.61
C GLU A 193 -18.32 0.28 11.85
N LEU A 194 -17.22 0.88 11.39
CA LEU A 194 -16.14 0.15 10.73
C LEU A 194 -15.47 -0.83 11.71
N GLY A 195 -15.19 -0.41 12.94
CA GLY A 195 -14.58 -1.24 13.98
C GLY A 195 -15.47 -2.42 14.35
N ALA A 196 -16.78 -2.22 14.43
CA ALA A 196 -17.74 -3.30 14.63
C ALA A 196 -17.77 -4.27 13.44
N ALA A 197 -17.72 -3.76 12.20
CA ALA A 197 -17.68 -4.58 10.99
C ALA A 197 -16.36 -5.38 10.87
N LEU A 198 -15.22 -4.77 11.17
CA LEU A 198 -13.89 -5.41 11.15
C LEU A 198 -13.78 -6.58 12.13
N ARG A 199 -14.51 -6.53 13.25
CA ARG A 199 -14.52 -7.60 14.27
C ARG A 199 -15.56 -8.69 13.99
N ARG A 200 -16.23 -8.68 12.84
CA ARG A 200 -17.12 -9.78 12.42
C ARG A 200 -16.31 -11.05 12.16
N PRO A 201 -16.79 -12.25 12.56
CA PRO A 201 -16.06 -13.51 12.40
C PRO A 201 -15.55 -13.76 10.97
N GLU A 202 -16.37 -13.48 9.97
CA GLU A 202 -16.06 -13.61 8.55
C GLU A 202 -14.94 -12.69 8.08
N VAL A 203 -14.87 -11.46 8.60
CA VAL A 203 -13.79 -10.50 8.30
C VAL A 203 -12.50 -10.91 8.99
N LEU A 204 -12.59 -11.37 10.25
CA LEU A 204 -11.43 -11.86 11.00
C LEU A 204 -10.82 -13.11 10.36
N ALA A 205 -11.65 -14.03 9.83
CA ALA A 205 -11.18 -15.20 9.10
C ALA A 205 -10.37 -14.79 7.86
N LEU A 206 -10.87 -13.81 7.10
CA LEU A 206 -10.22 -13.27 5.91
C LEU A 206 -8.83 -12.66 6.23
N LEU A 207 -8.74 -11.91 7.33
CA LEU A 207 -7.47 -11.37 7.83
C LEU A 207 -6.51 -12.48 8.26
N ALA A 208 -6.99 -13.54 8.90
CA ALA A 208 -6.16 -14.67 9.34
C ALA A 208 -5.60 -15.49 8.17
N GLU A 209 -6.39 -15.71 7.12
CA GLU A 209 -5.95 -16.33 5.87
C GLU A 209 -4.84 -15.50 5.21
N SER A 210 -5.04 -14.18 5.16
CA SER A 210 -4.06 -13.23 4.59
C SER A 210 -2.75 -13.20 5.40
N ALA A 211 -2.84 -13.28 6.73
CA ALA A 211 -1.67 -13.38 7.61
C ALA A 211 -0.86 -14.66 7.34
N THR A 212 -1.55 -15.77 7.17
CA THR A 212 -0.93 -17.08 6.93
C THR A 212 -0.23 -17.12 5.57
N ALA A 213 -0.90 -16.63 4.52
CA ALA A 213 -0.31 -16.56 3.17
C ALA A 213 0.94 -15.66 3.11
N SER A 214 0.95 -14.58 3.90
CA SER A 214 2.08 -13.64 3.99
C SER A 214 3.27 -14.26 4.73
N ALA A 215 3.01 -15.06 5.78
CA ALA A 215 4.06 -15.78 6.52
C ALA A 215 4.75 -16.86 5.67
N SER A 216 4.03 -17.51 4.75
CA SER A 216 4.60 -18.53 3.86
C SER A 216 5.51 -17.97 2.75
N HIS A 217 5.42 -16.67 2.43
CA HIS A 217 6.27 -16.01 1.44
C HIS A 217 7.53 -15.35 2.06
N ALA A 218 7.66 -15.38 3.39
CA ALA A 218 8.81 -14.81 4.11
C ALA A 218 9.89 -15.84 4.48
N VAL A 219 9.78 -17.09 3.97
CA VAL A 219 10.69 -18.23 4.24
C VAL A 219 11.50 -18.57 3.00
#